data_AF-A0A1E4HM79-F1
#
_entry.id   AF-A0A1E4HM79-F1
#
_cell.length_a   1.000
_cell.length_b   1.000
_cell.length_c   1.000
_cell.angle_alpha   90.00
_cell.angle_beta   90.00
_cell.angle_gamma   90.00
#
_symmetry.space_group_name_H-M   'P 1'
#
loop_
_entity.id
_entity.type
_entity.pdbx_description
1 polymer ?
#
loop_
_entity_poly.entity_id
_entity_poly.type
_entity_poly.pdbx_seq_one_letter_code
_entity_poly.pdbx_strand_id
1 'polypeptide(L)'
;MTAVIGGRILDAAAVEENIVLAIPSAALGRAWSLVDPEHHAALQVLIGLPNTVIDELSPSMAQESGLLMAASGQDDLVTGQVVAASRRRGWPAVTGDPGALRKMDGTVAIEELP
;
A
#
# COMPACT_ATOMS: atom_id res chain seq x y z
N MET A 1 3.18 -0.77 -11.01
CA MET A 1 3.75 -1.29 -9.76
C MET A 1 2.88 -0.81 -8.62
N THR A 2 2.24 -1.74 -7.93
CA THR A 2 1.22 -1.47 -6.91
C THR A 2 1.86 -1.67 -5.56
N ALA A 3 1.90 -0.63 -4.74
CA ALA A 3 2.38 -0.77 -3.37
C ALA A 3 1.23 -1.23 -2.47
N VAL A 4 1.52 -2.17 -1.58
CA VAL A 4 0.62 -2.65 -0.52
C VAL A 4 1.32 -2.49 0.82
N ILE A 5 0.62 -2.63 1.93
CA ILE A 5 1.23 -2.56 3.26
C ILE A 5 0.89 -3.82 4.04
N GLY A 6 1.91 -4.47 4.60
CA GLY A 6 1.81 -5.80 5.20
C GLY A 6 2.11 -5.78 6.69
N GLY A 7 1.23 -6.35 7.52
CA GLY A 7 1.46 -6.50 8.96
C GLY A 7 1.56 -7.96 9.38
N ARG A 8 2.59 -8.32 10.16
CA ARG A 8 2.65 -9.62 10.85
C ARG A 8 1.76 -9.61 12.10
N ILE A 9 0.76 -10.47 12.18
CA ILE A 9 0.04 -10.73 13.43
C ILE A 9 0.88 -11.72 14.25
N LEU A 10 1.50 -11.25 15.33
CA LEU A 10 2.31 -12.10 16.21
C LEU A 10 1.40 -12.83 17.21
N ASP A 11 0.98 -14.04 16.88
CA ASP A 11 0.70 -15.07 17.90
C ASP A 11 1.67 -16.22 17.66
N ALA A 12 2.63 -16.36 18.58
CA ALA A 12 3.77 -17.27 18.51
C ALA A 12 3.34 -18.74 18.70
N ALA A 13 2.61 -19.31 17.74
CA ALA A 13 2.39 -20.76 17.69
C ALA A 13 1.91 -21.34 16.34
N ALA A 14 1.46 -20.56 15.34
CA ALA A 14 0.74 -21.17 14.21
C ALA A 14 1.12 -20.64 12.81
N VAL A 15 1.99 -21.42 12.14
CA VAL A 15 1.96 -21.91 10.75
C VAL A 15 1.76 -20.92 9.58
N GLU A 16 2.84 -20.74 8.80
CA GLU A 16 2.92 -20.30 7.39
C GLU A 16 2.14 -19.03 6.97
N GLU A 17 2.77 -17.87 7.22
CA GLU A 17 2.57 -16.57 6.54
C GLU A 17 1.11 -16.06 6.47
N ASN A 18 0.43 -15.98 7.63
CA ASN A 18 -0.85 -15.28 7.79
C ASN A 18 -0.68 -13.74 7.77
N ILE A 19 -0.12 -13.20 6.68
CA ILE A 19 0.09 -11.75 6.50
C ILE A 19 -1.23 -11.12 6.07
N VAL A 20 -1.64 -10.06 6.78
CA VAL A 20 -2.74 -9.20 6.33
C VAL A 20 -2.17 -8.18 5.35
N LEU A 21 -2.74 -8.15 4.14
CA LEU A 21 -2.41 -7.22 3.09
C LEU A 21 -3.42 -6.08 3.08
N ALA A 22 -2.98 -4.89 3.46
CA ALA A 22 -3.76 -3.69 3.24
C ALA A 22 -3.38 -3.06 1.89
N ILE A 23 -4.38 -2.84 1.03
CA ILE A 23 -4.19 -2.26 -0.30
C ILE A 23 -4.80 -0.86 -0.31
N PRO A 24 -3.98 0.21 -0.36
CA PRO A 24 -4.47 1.57 -0.53
C PRO A 24 -5.32 1.71 -1.80
N SER A 25 -6.51 2.31 -1.69
CA SER A 25 -7.46 2.40 -2.79
C SER A 25 -6.92 3.17 -4.01
N ALA A 26 -6.04 4.17 -3.83
CA ALA A 26 -5.36 4.83 -4.94
C ALA A 26 -4.40 3.88 -5.67
N ALA A 27 -3.67 3.04 -4.92
CA ALA A 27 -2.81 2.01 -5.51
C ALA A 27 -3.63 0.94 -6.24
N LEU A 28 -4.78 0.54 -5.70
CA LEU A 28 -5.71 -0.36 -6.38
C LEU A 28 -6.25 0.26 -7.69
N GLY A 29 -6.71 1.51 -7.66
CA GLY A 29 -7.15 2.22 -8.87
C GLY A 29 -6.06 2.33 -9.92
N ARG A 30 -4.81 2.63 -9.50
CA ARG A 30 -3.63 2.60 -10.37
C ARG A 30 -3.40 1.21 -10.96
N ALA A 31 -3.53 0.14 -10.17
CA ALA A 31 -3.37 -1.23 -10.63
C ALA A 31 -4.36 -1.53 -11.77
N TRP A 32 -5.66 -1.25 -11.56
CA TRP A 32 -6.69 -1.41 -12.59
C TRP A 32 -6.41 -0.62 -13.87
N SER A 33 -5.79 0.55 -13.78
CA SER A 33 -5.45 1.35 -14.97
C SER A 33 -4.23 0.84 -15.77
N LEU A 34 -3.41 -0.02 -15.16
CA LEU A 34 -2.13 -0.47 -15.73
C LEU A 34 -2.16 -1.93 -16.21
N VAL A 35 -2.98 -2.77 -15.60
CA VAL A 35 -3.04 -4.19 -15.98
C VAL A 35 -3.88 -4.38 -17.25
N ASP A 36 -3.48 -5.31 -18.11
CA ASP A 36 -4.27 -5.67 -19.27
C ASP A 36 -5.60 -6.34 -18.86
N PRO A 37 -6.68 -6.22 -19.67
CA PRO A 37 -7.98 -6.77 -19.33
C PRO A 37 -8.00 -8.26 -18.97
N GLU A 38 -7.08 -9.06 -19.53
CA GLU A 38 -6.91 -10.48 -19.22
C GLU A 38 -6.46 -10.73 -17.76
N HIS A 39 -5.80 -9.76 -17.14
CA HIS A 39 -5.33 -9.83 -15.75
C HIS A 39 -6.34 -9.28 -14.73
N HIS A 40 -7.47 -8.72 -15.18
CA HIS A 40 -8.52 -8.19 -14.30
C HIS A 40 -9.08 -9.26 -13.37
N ALA A 41 -9.23 -10.50 -13.84
CA ALA A 41 -9.70 -11.61 -13.01
C ALA A 41 -8.73 -11.91 -11.86
N ALA A 42 -7.42 -11.87 -12.12
CA ALA A 42 -6.41 -12.06 -11.09
C ALA A 42 -6.46 -10.94 -10.03
N LEU A 43 -6.66 -9.68 -10.45
CA LEU A 43 -6.81 -8.56 -9.53
C LEU A 43 -8.07 -8.68 -8.67
N GLN A 44 -9.19 -9.19 -9.23
CA GLN A 44 -10.41 -9.50 -8.46
C GLN A 44 -10.18 -10.60 -7.43
N VAL A 45 -9.44 -11.65 -7.77
CA VAL A 45 -9.08 -12.71 -6.82
C VAL A 45 -8.27 -12.13 -5.67
N LEU A 46 -7.25 -11.30 -5.95
CA LEU A 46 -6.41 -10.67 -4.93
C LEU A 46 -7.22 -9.85 -3.91
N ILE A 47 -8.16 -9.02 -4.37
CA ILE A 47 -9.01 -8.20 -3.48
C ILE A 47 -10.07 -9.03 -2.76
N GLY A 48 -10.37 -10.24 -3.24
CA GLY A 48 -11.31 -11.17 -2.63
C GLY A 48 -10.68 -12.13 -1.61
N LEU A 49 -9.36 -12.11 -1.44
CA LEU A 49 -8.69 -12.95 -0.44
C LEU A 49 -9.12 -12.52 0.98
N PRO A 50 -9.32 -13.47 1.92
CA PRO A 50 -9.83 -13.17 3.26
C PRO A 50 -8.87 -12.29 4.09
N ASN A 51 -7.58 -12.30 3.74
CA ASN A 51 -6.54 -11.52 4.41
C ASN A 51 -6.23 -10.20 3.68
N THR A 52 -7.01 -9.83 2.67
CA THR A 52 -6.87 -8.56 1.95
C THR A 52 -7.88 -7.54 2.48
N VAL A 53 -7.39 -6.38 2.88
CA VAL A 53 -8.21 -5.25 3.32
C VAL A 53 -7.95 -4.07 2.39
N ILE A 54 -8.99 -3.42 1.89
CA ILE A 54 -8.83 -2.17 1.15
C ILE A 54 -8.71 -1.02 2.15
N ASP A 55 -7.63 -0.24 2.04
CA ASP A 55 -7.49 1.00 2.79
C ASP A 55 -8.05 2.16 1.98
N GLU A 56 -9.24 2.63 2.37
CA GLU A 56 -9.96 3.65 1.64
C GLU A 56 -9.28 5.02 1.74
N LEU A 57 -9.29 5.77 0.63
CA LEU A 57 -8.95 7.18 0.60
C LEU A 57 -10.08 8.02 1.21
N SER A 58 -10.32 7.83 2.50
CA SER A 58 -11.24 8.63 3.31
C SER A 58 -10.77 10.10 3.39
N PRO A 59 -11.64 11.06 3.80
CA PRO A 59 -11.26 12.46 3.91
C PRO A 59 -10.00 12.71 4.76
N SER A 60 -9.83 11.98 5.88
CA SER A 60 -8.63 12.10 6.71
C SER A 60 -7.39 11.56 6.01
N MET A 61 -7.51 10.44 5.30
CA MET A 61 -6.39 9.89 4.54
C MET A 61 -6.02 10.78 3.35
N ALA A 62 -7.00 11.38 2.68
CA ALA A 62 -6.76 12.35 1.62
C ALA A 62 -5.99 13.58 2.13
N GLN A 63 -6.38 14.11 3.30
CA GLN A 63 -5.68 15.23 3.93
C GLN A 63 -4.23 14.85 4.29
N GLU A 64 -4.02 13.72 4.96
CA GLU A 64 -2.68 13.26 5.36
C GLU A 64 -1.77 13.01 4.15
N SER A 65 -2.29 12.34 3.13
CA SER A 65 -1.57 12.09 1.86
C SER A 65 -1.19 13.41 1.18
N GLY A 66 -2.13 14.37 1.15
CA GLY A 66 -1.89 15.71 0.60
C GLY A 66 -0.79 16.48 1.32
N LEU A 67 -0.74 16.39 2.65
CA LEU A 67 0.29 17.04 3.45
C LEU A 67 1.68 16.41 3.21
N LEU A 68 1.76 15.09 3.06
CA LEU A 68 3.00 14.39 2.71
C LEU A 68 3.51 14.79 1.31
N MET A 69 2.61 14.85 0.34
CA MET A 69 2.91 15.32 -1.02
C MET A 69 3.45 16.76 -1.01
N ALA A 70 2.77 17.67 -0.31
CA ALA A 70 3.20 19.06 -0.18
C ALA A 70 4.56 19.19 0.50
N ALA A 71 4.81 18.42 1.56
CA ALA A 71 6.07 18.46 2.30
C ALA A 71 7.27 17.89 1.50
N SER A 72 7.04 16.84 0.70
CA SER A 72 8.08 16.22 -0.12
C SER A 72 8.26 16.86 -1.50
N GLY A 73 7.35 17.76 -1.90
CA GLY A 73 7.30 18.35 -3.24
C GLY A 73 6.97 17.34 -4.35
N GLN A 74 6.33 16.21 -4.00
CA GLN A 74 5.90 15.18 -4.95
C GLN A 74 4.41 15.31 -5.25
N ASP A 75 4.04 15.10 -6.51
CA ASP A 75 2.64 15.09 -6.98
C ASP A 75 2.23 13.66 -7.37
N ASP A 76 2.25 12.76 -6.39
CA ASP A 76 1.83 11.36 -6.57
C ASP A 76 0.96 10.89 -5.40
N LEU A 77 -0.35 10.88 -5.64
CA LEU A 77 -1.34 10.46 -4.67
C LEU A 77 -1.21 9.00 -4.25
N VAL A 78 -0.72 8.12 -5.14
CA VAL A 78 -0.52 6.70 -4.81
C VAL A 78 0.57 6.58 -3.76
N THR A 79 1.74 7.16 -4.02
CA THR A 79 2.85 7.20 -3.06
C THR A 79 2.41 7.89 -1.77
N GLY A 80 1.68 9.00 -1.86
CA GLY A 80 1.18 9.73 -0.68
C GLY A 80 0.27 8.87 0.21
N GLN A 81 -0.72 8.18 -0.37
CA GLN A 81 -1.63 7.32 0.40
C GLN A 81 -0.91 6.11 0.98
N VAL A 82 0.01 5.50 0.24
CA VAL A 82 0.79 4.35 0.72
C VAL A 82 1.61 4.72 1.95
N VAL A 83 2.32 5.85 1.93
CA VAL A 83 3.10 6.32 3.07
C VAL A 83 2.19 6.65 4.26
N ALA A 84 1.09 7.37 4.03
CA ALA A 84 0.14 7.70 5.10
C ALA A 84 -0.46 6.44 5.74
N ALA A 85 -0.86 5.47 4.92
CA ALA A 85 -1.40 4.18 5.38
C ALA A 85 -0.36 3.37 6.16
N SER A 86 0.89 3.33 5.68
CA SER A 86 2.02 2.65 6.35
C SER A 86 2.25 3.24 7.74
N ARG A 87 2.31 4.57 7.84
CA ARG A 87 2.49 5.29 9.09
C ARG A 87 1.37 5.02 10.08
N ARG A 88 0.11 5.09 9.61
CA ARG A 88 -1.06 4.92 10.45
C ARG A 88 -1.19 3.49 11.00
N ARG A 89 -0.86 2.48 10.20
CA ARG A 89 -0.89 1.07 10.65
C ARG A 89 0.39 0.63 11.35
N GLY A 90 1.51 1.34 11.15
CA GLY A 90 2.83 0.89 11.58
C GLY A 90 3.33 -0.33 10.80
N TRP A 91 2.81 -0.55 9.60
CA TRP A 91 3.13 -1.70 8.75
C TRP A 91 4.11 -1.28 7.65
N PRO A 92 5.08 -2.13 7.27
CA PRO A 92 5.94 -1.87 6.13
C PRO A 92 5.16 -1.75 4.81
N ALA A 93 5.60 -0.80 3.98
CA ALA A 93 5.18 -0.71 2.60
C ALA A 93 5.94 -1.72 1.75
N VAL A 94 5.20 -2.55 1.03
CA VAL A 94 5.70 -3.51 0.06
C VAL A 94 5.61 -2.87 -1.33
N THR A 95 6.74 -2.64 -1.98
CA THR A 95 6.81 -1.97 -3.30
C THR A 95 8.02 -2.45 -4.09
N GLY A 96 7.98 -2.32 -5.41
CA GLY A 96 9.18 -2.43 -6.24
C GLY A 96 9.80 -1.07 -6.64
N ASP A 97 9.22 0.06 -6.21
CA ASP A 97 9.86 1.39 -6.28
C ASP A 97 9.98 1.94 -4.86
N PRO A 98 11.01 1.51 -4.12
CA PRO A 98 11.26 2.02 -2.78
C PRO A 98 11.76 3.48 -2.82
N GLY A 99 12.25 3.96 -3.96
CA GLY A 99 12.81 5.31 -4.10
C GLY A 99 11.76 6.40 -3.94
N ALA A 100 10.61 6.23 -4.60
CA ALA A 100 9.48 7.16 -4.46
C ALA A 100 8.97 7.27 -3.02
N LEU A 101 8.83 6.12 -2.33
CA LEU A 101 8.39 6.08 -0.93
C LEU A 101 9.40 6.76 0.02
N ARG A 102 10.70 6.44 -0.10
CA ARG A 102 11.75 7.05 0.74
C ARG A 102 11.89 8.55 0.53
N LYS A 103 11.65 9.04 -0.70
CA LYS A 103 11.64 10.47 -1.00
C LYS A 103 10.44 11.18 -0.38
N MET A 104 9.31 10.48 -0.23
CA MET A 104 8.08 11.02 0.36
C MET A 104 8.22 11.11 1.88
N ASP A 105 8.71 10.03 2.50
CA ASP A 105 9.03 9.97 3.92
C ASP A 105 10.20 9.00 4.16
N GLY A 106 11.34 9.53 4.60
CA GLY A 106 12.54 8.72 4.85
C GLY A 106 12.44 7.77 6.03
N THR A 107 11.38 7.87 6.84
CA THR A 107 11.15 7.03 8.02
C THR A 107 10.22 5.84 7.76
N VAL A 108 9.62 5.76 6.57
CA VAL A 108 8.70 4.68 6.23
C VAL A 108 9.44 3.34 6.16
N ALA A 109 8.92 2.33 6.86
CA ALA A 109 9.43 0.96 6.75
C ALA A 109 9.05 0.40 5.37
N ILE A 110 10.02 -0.22 4.69
CA ILE A 110 9.83 -0.75 3.33
C ILE A 110 10.33 -2.19 3.27
N GLU A 111 9.51 -3.05 2.66
CA GLU A 111 9.89 -4.39 2.22
C GLU A 111 9.91 -4.38 0.69
N GLU A 112 11.06 -4.70 0.10
CA GLU A 112 11.20 -4.72 -1.36
C GLU A 112 10.70 -6.06 -1.89
N LEU A 113 9.87 -6.02 -2.95
CA LEU A 113 9.48 -7.25 -3.66
C LEU A 113 10.69 -7.79 -4.44
N PRO A 114 10.91 -9.12 -4.46
CA PRO A 114 12.00 -9.75 -5.20
C PRO A 114 11.88 -9.59 -6.72
#